data_AF-A0A1I7JW50-F1
#
_entry.id   AF-A0A1I7JW50-F1
#
_cell.length_a   1.000
_cell.length_b   1.000
_cell.length_c   1.000
_cell.angle_alpha   90.00
_cell.angle_beta   90.00
_cell.angle_gamma   90.00
#
_symmetry.space_group_name_H-M   'P 1'
#
loop_
_entity.id
_entity.type
_entity.pdbx_description
1 polymer ?
#
loop_
_entity_poly.entity_id
_entity_poly.type
_entity_poly.pdbx_seq_one_letter_code
_entity_poly.pdbx_strand_id
1 'polypeptide(L)'
;MKRVSVKERVGEFLNRNAARIAICVFGTFMIAGQVFAADALWTTIAGLIQTWTTRLGGVVMFVGGIMFGLGWKNDDADGKSRGISTMIAGGIVIAVAALTSQFFA
;
A
#
# COMPACT_ATOMS: atom_id res chain seq x y z
N MET A 1 29.06 30.56 -48.93
CA MET A 1 28.49 30.43 -47.57
C MET A 1 28.41 28.94 -47.23
N LYS A 2 29.35 28.40 -46.43
CA LYS A 2 29.32 26.97 -46.04
C LYS A 2 28.08 26.74 -45.16
N ARG A 3 27.14 25.91 -45.58
CA ARG A 3 26.00 25.52 -44.73
C ARG A 3 26.53 24.61 -43.63
N VAL A 4 26.55 25.11 -42.40
CA VAL A 4 26.89 24.31 -41.21
C VAL A 4 25.88 23.18 -41.09
N SER A 5 26.37 21.95 -40.95
CA SER A 5 25.53 20.75 -40.83
C SER A 5 24.71 20.80 -39.54
N VAL A 6 23.50 20.26 -39.56
CA VAL A 6 22.63 20.17 -38.35
C VAL A 6 23.37 19.48 -37.19
N LYS A 7 24.20 18.48 -37.50
CA LYS A 7 25.01 17.75 -36.50
C LYS A 7 26.01 18.67 -35.78
N GLU A 8 26.65 19.59 -36.49
CA GLU A 8 27.61 20.54 -35.93
C GLU A 8 26.91 21.57 -35.04
N ARG A 9 25.72 22.04 -35.44
CA ARG A 9 24.90 22.95 -34.63
C ARG A 9 24.38 22.31 -33.33
N VAL A 10 23.97 21.04 -33.39
CA VAL A 10 23.54 20.28 -32.21
C VAL A 10 24.72 20.03 -31.28
N GLY A 11 25.89 19.68 -31.81
CA GLY A 11 27.11 19.51 -31.03
C GLY A 11 27.53 20.78 -30.28
N GLU A 12 27.54 21.92 -30.96
CA GLU A 12 27.83 23.22 -30.32
C GLU A 12 26.80 23.59 -29.24
N PHE A 13 25.52 23.32 -29.47
CA PHE A 13 24.47 23.58 -28.48
C PHE A 13 24.64 22.73 -27.22
N LEU A 14 24.93 21.43 -27.40
CA LEU A 14 25.18 20.51 -26.30
C LEU A 14 26.43 20.92 -25.52
N ASN A 15 27.51 21.29 -26.19
CA ASN A 15 28.75 21.73 -25.53
C ASN A 15 28.55 23.06 -24.78
N ARG A 16 27.85 24.03 -25.39
CA ARG A 16 27.57 25.33 -24.76
C ARG A 16 26.65 25.24 -23.55
N ASN A 17 25.74 24.26 -23.54
CA ASN A 17 24.80 24.05 -22.44
C ASN A 17 25.14 22.82 -21.57
N ALA A 18 26.33 22.23 -21.75
CA ALA A 18 26.70 20.95 -21.15
C ALA A 18 26.55 20.97 -19.61
N ALA A 19 27.01 22.04 -18.96
CA ALA A 19 26.90 22.18 -17.51
C ALA A 19 25.44 22.26 -17.03
N ARG A 20 24.56 22.97 -17.75
CA ARG A 20 23.14 23.09 -17.39
C ARG A 20 22.40 21.77 -17.59
N ILE A 21 22.69 21.09 -18.70
CA ILE A 21 22.13 19.76 -19.00
C ILE A 21 22.61 18.74 -17.95
N ALA A 22 23.89 18.75 -17.59
CA ALA A 22 24.44 17.87 -16.57
C ALA A 22 23.78 18.08 -15.19
N ILE A 23 23.57 19.34 -14.77
CA ILE A 23 22.88 19.65 -13.51
C ILE A 23 21.41 19.18 -13.55
N CYS A 24 20.70 19.42 -14.65
CA CYS A 24 19.31 18.95 -14.79
C CYS A 24 19.20 17.43 -14.76
N VAL A 25 20.10 16.71 -15.44
CA VAL A 25 20.11 15.24 -15.46
C VAL A 25 20.47 14.67 -14.09
N PHE A 26 21.49 15.23 -13.42
CA PHE A 26 21.91 14.79 -12.09
C PHE A 26 20.82 15.04 -11.03
N GLY A 27 20.22 16.23 -11.04
CA GLY A 27 19.12 16.56 -10.13
C GLY A 27 17.91 15.66 -10.32
N THR A 28 17.55 15.35 -11.57
CA THR A 28 16.43 14.44 -11.87
C THR A 28 16.74 13.01 -11.42
N PHE A 29 17.98 12.54 -11.61
CA PHE A 29 18.39 11.20 -11.15
C PHE A 29 18.33 11.04 -9.64
N MET A 30 18.74 12.08 -8.89
CA MET A 30 18.70 12.07 -7.43
C MET A 30 17.26 12.09 -6.88
N ILE A 31 16.34 12.78 -7.55
CA ILE A 31 14.92 12.82 -7.17
C ILE A 31 14.23 11.50 -7.53
N ALA A 32 14.54 10.90 -8.69
CA ALA A 32 13.97 9.62 -9.10
C ALA A 32 14.24 8.52 -8.07
N GLY A 33 15.44 8.49 -7.48
CA GLY A 33 15.78 7.54 -6.41
C GLY A 33 14.88 7.63 -5.16
N GLN A 34 14.38 8.82 -4.83
CA GLN A 34 13.50 9.03 -3.67
C GLN A 34 12.08 8.51 -3.93
N VAL A 35 11.60 8.58 -5.18
CA VAL A 35 10.28 8.06 -5.58
C VAL A 35 10.23 6.54 -5.35
N PHE A 36 11.26 5.82 -5.78
CA PHE A 36 11.35 4.37 -5.57
C PHE A 36 11.38 3.98 -4.08
N ALA A 37 12.03 4.80 -3.24
CA ALA A 37 12.06 4.56 -1.79
C ALA A 37 10.70 4.80 -1.12
N ALA A 38 9.96 5.83 -1.57
CA ALA A 38 8.63 6.14 -1.06
C ALA A 38 7.63 5.03 -1.40
N ASP A 39 7.63 4.55 -2.64
CA ASP A 39 6.76 3.44 -3.07
C ASP A 39 7.05 2.14 -2.29
N ALA A 40 8.33 1.84 -2.03
CA ALA A 40 8.72 0.66 -1.27
C ALA A 40 8.27 0.74 0.21
N LEU A 41 8.43 1.91 0.83
CA LEU A 41 7.98 2.14 2.21
C LEU A 41 6.46 2.08 2.31
N TRP A 42 5.75 2.69 1.36
CA TRP A 42 4.30 2.64 1.28
C TRP A 42 3.78 1.20 1.16
N THR A 43 4.33 0.43 0.23
CA THR A 43 4.00 -0.99 0.03
C THR A 43 4.21 -1.80 1.32
N THR A 44 5.29 -1.52 2.04
CA THR A 44 5.61 -2.20 3.30
C THR A 44 4.57 -1.89 4.38
N ILE A 45 4.19 -0.62 4.54
CA ILE A 45 3.18 -0.19 5.52
C ILE A 45 1.81 -0.77 5.17
N ALA A 46 1.39 -0.71 3.90
CA ALA A 46 0.14 -1.29 3.44
C ALA A 46 0.05 -2.79 3.74
N GLY A 47 1.13 -3.54 3.49
CA GLY A 47 1.22 -4.97 3.80
C GLY A 47 1.16 -5.27 5.31
N LEU A 48 1.78 -4.43 6.15
CA LEU A 48 1.70 -4.54 7.60
C LEU A 48 0.26 -4.32 8.08
N ILE A 49 -0.41 -3.26 7.61
CA ILE A 49 -1.80 -2.96 7.97
C ILE A 49 -2.71 -4.12 7.59
N GLN A 50 -2.59 -4.64 6.36
CA GLN A 50 -3.36 -5.80 5.91
C GLN A 50 -3.17 -7.02 6.81
N THR A 51 -1.92 -7.36 7.11
CA THR A 51 -1.57 -8.54 7.92
C THR A 51 -2.18 -8.45 9.32
N TRP A 52 -2.00 -7.32 10.00
CA TRP A 52 -2.47 -7.16 11.37
C TRP A 52 -3.98 -6.98 11.46
N THR A 53 -4.59 -6.27 10.51
CA THR A 53 -6.06 -6.12 10.46
C THR A 53 -6.73 -7.48 10.25
N THR A 54 -6.18 -8.32 9.37
CA THR A 54 -6.68 -9.70 9.15
C THR A 54 -6.58 -10.53 10.42
N ARG A 55 -5.43 -10.48 11.12
CA ARG A 55 -5.21 -11.22 12.37
C ARG A 55 -6.15 -10.75 13.48
N LEU A 56 -6.32 -9.45 13.65
CA LEU A 56 -7.22 -8.89 14.66
C LEU A 56 -8.68 -9.24 14.37
N GLY A 57 -9.12 -9.16 13.11
CA GLY A 57 -10.45 -9.61 12.70
C GLY A 57 -10.67 -11.11 12.98
N GLY A 58 -9.66 -11.94 12.74
CA GLY A 58 -9.67 -13.36 13.08
C GLY A 58 -9.82 -13.62 14.59
N VAL A 59 -9.10 -12.86 15.43
CA VAL A 59 -9.24 -12.96 16.89
C VAL A 59 -10.65 -12.59 17.34
N VAL A 60 -11.21 -11.49 16.84
CA VAL A 60 -12.59 -11.08 17.18
C VAL A 60 -13.61 -12.13 16.73
N MET A 61 -13.44 -12.67 15.52
CA MET A 61 -14.29 -13.73 15.00
C MET A 61 -14.23 -14.98 15.90
N PHE A 62 -13.03 -15.37 16.32
CA PHE A 62 -12.81 -16.49 17.20
C PHE A 62 -13.47 -16.30 18.58
N VAL A 63 -13.33 -15.11 19.17
CA VAL A 63 -14.00 -14.76 20.44
C VAL A 63 -15.52 -14.85 20.31
N GLY A 64 -16.09 -14.36 19.21
CA GLY A 64 -17.53 -14.51 18.94
C GLY A 64 -17.96 -15.97 18.79
N GLY A 65 -17.11 -16.81 18.18
CA GLY A 65 -17.31 -18.26 18.13
C GLY A 65 -17.34 -18.93 19.50
N ILE A 66 -16.45 -18.53 20.40
CA ILE A 66 -16.46 -19.02 21.79
C ILE A 66 -17.75 -18.61 22.49
N MET A 67 -18.15 -17.34 22.40
CA MET A 67 -19.39 -16.84 23.00
C MET A 67 -20.62 -17.57 22.46
N PHE A 68 -20.67 -17.80 21.14
CA PHE A 68 -21.74 -18.55 20.50
C PHE A 68 -21.81 -20.00 20.98
N GLY A 69 -20.66 -20.68 21.06
CA GLY A 69 -20.57 -22.06 21.56
C GLY A 69 -21.00 -22.19 23.02
N LEU A 70 -20.60 -21.25 23.88
CA LEU A 70 -21.03 -21.20 25.27
C LEU A 70 -22.52 -20.89 25.41
N GLY A 71 -23.07 -20.02 24.56
CA GLY A 71 -24.51 -19.75 24.49
C GLY A 71 -25.31 -21.00 24.10
N TRP A 72 -24.78 -21.83 23.19
CA TRP A 72 -25.37 -23.14 22.86
C TRP A 72 -25.31 -24.12 24.02
N LYS A 73 -24.18 -24.17 24.75
CA LYS A 73 -24.04 -25.02 25.94
C LYS A 73 -25.02 -24.66 27.05
N ASN A 74 -25.24 -23.38 27.28
CA ASN A 74 -26.05 -22.89 28.41
C ASN A 74 -27.53 -22.65 28.05
N ASP A 75 -27.93 -22.95 26.81
CA ASP A 75 -29.23 -22.59 26.22
C ASP A 75 -29.63 -21.11 26.39
N ASP A 76 -28.63 -20.25 26.44
CA ASP A 76 -28.79 -18.81 26.54
C ASP A 76 -28.97 -18.20 25.15
N ALA A 77 -30.18 -17.70 24.89
CA ALA A 77 -30.53 -17.05 23.63
C ALA A 77 -29.72 -15.76 23.39
N ASP A 78 -29.40 -15.01 24.44
CA ASP A 78 -28.64 -13.77 24.34
C ASP A 78 -27.18 -14.05 23.95
N GLY A 79 -26.56 -15.07 24.57
CA GLY A 79 -25.23 -15.54 24.22
C GLY A 79 -25.11 -16.03 22.77
N LYS A 80 -26.14 -16.74 22.25
CA LYS A 80 -26.20 -17.16 20.84
C LYS A 80 -26.24 -15.94 19.90
N SER A 81 -27.11 -14.97 20.17
CA SER A 81 -27.26 -13.77 19.32
C SER A 81 -26.01 -12.88 19.34
N ARG A 82 -25.47 -12.59 20.53
CA ARG A 82 -24.27 -11.76 20.70
C ARG A 82 -23.00 -12.44 20.18
N GLY A 83 -22.91 -13.77 20.29
CA GLY A 83 -21.80 -14.53 19.72
C GLY A 83 -21.76 -14.46 18.19
N ILE A 84 -22.92 -14.54 17.53
CA ILE A 84 -23.00 -14.38 16.06
C ILE A 84 -22.64 -12.95 15.65
N SER A 85 -23.15 -11.92 16.33
CA SER A 85 -22.86 -10.53 15.95
C SER A 85 -21.37 -10.18 16.07
N THR A 86 -20.70 -10.66 17.12
CA THR A 86 -19.25 -10.51 17.29
C THR A 86 -18.45 -11.33 16.28
N MET A 87 -18.91 -12.53 15.92
CA MET A 87 -18.31 -13.35 14.86
C MET A 87 -18.36 -12.63 13.50
N ILE A 88 -19.53 -12.08 13.14
CA ILE A 88 -19.73 -11.33 11.91
C ILE A 88 -18.88 -10.05 11.92
N ALA A 89 -18.81 -9.33 13.04
CA ALA A 89 -17.95 -8.15 13.17
C ALA A 89 -16.48 -8.48 12.87
N GLY A 90 -15.96 -9.59 13.41
CA GLY A 90 -14.62 -10.06 13.08
C GLY A 90 -14.45 -10.40 11.59
N GLY A 91 -15.46 -11.02 10.97
CA GLY A 91 -15.47 -11.32 9.53
C GLY A 91 -15.47 -10.08 8.65
N ILE A 92 -16.21 -9.04 9.04
CA ILE A 92 -16.20 -7.75 8.35
C ILE A 92 -14.80 -7.13 8.39
N VAL A 93 -14.12 -7.16 9.55
CA VAL A 93 -12.75 -6.65 9.67
C VAL A 93 -11.78 -7.38 8.74
N ILE A 94 -11.90 -8.71 8.60
CA ILE A 94 -11.11 -9.50 7.65
C ILE A 94 -11.43 -9.10 6.20
N ALA A 95 -12.70 -8.93 5.85
CA ALA A 95 -13.11 -8.52 4.52
C ALA A 95 -12.56 -7.13 4.15
N VAL A 96 -12.59 -6.18 5.10
CA VAL A 96 -11.98 -4.86 4.94
C VAL A 96 -10.46 -4.98 4.77
N ALA A 97 -9.81 -5.89 5.48
CA ALA A 97 -8.39 -6.16 5.29
C ALA A 97 -8.09 -6.74 3.90
N ALA A 98 -8.99 -7.49 3.26
CA ALA A 98 -8.80 -7.95 1.88
C ALA A 98 -8.92 -6.81 0.86
N LEU A 99 -9.76 -5.81 1.16
CA LEU A 99 -9.93 -4.61 0.34
C LEU A 99 -8.74 -3.64 0.44
N THR A 100 -7.76 -3.86 1.32
CA THR A 100 -6.57 -3.00 1.41
C THR A 100 -5.84 -2.92 0.06
N SER A 101 -5.83 -4.00 -0.72
CA SER A 101 -5.27 -4.03 -2.07
C SER A 101 -6.01 -3.16 -3.10
N GLN A 102 -7.24 -2.72 -2.82
CA GLN A 102 -8.01 -1.83 -3.71
C GLN A 102 -7.86 -0.35 -3.31
N PHE A 103 -7.53 -0.08 -2.04
CA PHE A 103 -7.39 1.28 -1.51
C PHE A 103 -5.93 1.74 -1.34
N PHE A 104 -5.00 0.81 -1.14
CA PHE A 104 -3.60 1.09 -0.82
C PHE A 104 -2.60 0.56 -1.87
N ALA A 105 -3.08 -0.10 -2.93
CA ALA A 105 -2.24 -0.47 -4.08
C ALA A 105 -2.04 0.68 -5.07
#